data_AF-A0A2T1DTB9-F1
#
_entry.id   AF-A0A2T1DTB9-F1
#
_cell.length_a   1.000
_cell.length_b   1.000
_cell.length_c   1.000
_cell.angle_alpha   90.00
_cell.angle_beta   90.00
_cell.angle_gamma   90.00
#
_symmetry.space_group_name_H-M   'P 1'
#
loop_
_entity.id
_entity.type
_entity.pdbx_description
1 polymer ?
#
loop_
_entity_poly.entity_id
_entity_poly.type
_entity_poly.pdbx_seq_one_letter_code
_entity_poly.pdbx_strand_id
1 'polypeptide(L)'
;MLDSFIPVAFAVAPNPLGLPSNLKLTTIPIDAYTCFELWMPTANGTLLPEEAMLLRGDRARLEDICAKLTDFMGATLASSTASNHTEPSVQTPTHNWGAIRRKLYEAGADFDAIGVTYLPQVIYPSLDQESGLPAWTLQQSGWSISFLTLHPIATGFRSDALPLTATIAFGQSITKRLQAVPVVTSQTCLHGR
;
A
#
# COMPACT_ATOMS: atom_id res chain seq x y z
N MET A 1 8.67 3.95 30.34
CA MET A 1 8.67 3.04 29.17
C MET A 1 7.95 3.83 28.08
N LEU A 2 8.56 4.04 26.91
CA LEU A 2 7.84 4.68 25.81
C LEU A 2 6.78 3.69 25.32
N ASP A 3 5.53 4.15 25.23
CA ASP A 3 4.45 3.34 24.67
C ASP A 3 4.74 3.01 23.20
N SER A 4 4.42 1.78 22.79
CA SER A 4 4.55 1.35 21.39
C SER A 4 3.72 2.26 20.47
N PHE A 5 4.25 2.58 19.29
CA PHE A 5 3.57 3.45 18.32
C PHE A 5 2.17 2.94 17.96
N ILE A 6 2.08 1.63 17.66
CA ILE A 6 0.82 0.89 17.63
C ILE A 6 0.60 0.27 19.01
N PRO A 7 -0.48 0.61 19.73
CA PRO A 7 -0.80 0.00 21.00
C PRO A 7 -0.90 -1.52 20.89
N VAL A 8 -0.43 -2.25 21.91
CA VAL A 8 -0.43 -3.72 21.92
C VAL A 8 -1.83 -4.30 21.69
N ALA A 9 -2.87 -3.64 22.21
CA ALA A 9 -4.27 -4.01 21.99
C ALA A 9 -4.69 -4.00 20.51
N PHE A 10 -3.97 -3.25 19.67
CA PHE A 10 -4.20 -3.19 18.22
C PHE A 10 -3.17 -4.00 17.43
N ALA A 11 -2.08 -4.47 18.03
CA ALA A 11 -1.03 -5.17 17.31
C ALA A 11 -1.44 -6.60 16.90
N VAL A 12 -2.32 -7.26 17.66
CA VAL A 12 -2.72 -8.65 17.42
C VAL A 12 -4.03 -8.70 16.64
N ALA A 13 -4.11 -9.60 15.64
CA ALA A 13 -5.33 -9.80 14.88
C ALA A 13 -6.41 -10.47 15.75
N PRO A 14 -7.71 -10.20 15.52
CA PRO A 14 -8.77 -10.88 16.25
C PRO A 14 -8.74 -12.39 15.99
N ASN A 15 -9.08 -13.15 17.03
CA ASN A 15 -9.12 -14.61 16.93
C ASN A 15 -10.32 -15.05 16.07
N PRO A 16 -10.10 -15.90 15.06
CA PRO A 16 -11.18 -16.48 14.28
C PRO A 16 -12.02 -17.44 15.13
N LEU A 17 -13.32 -17.53 14.82
CA LEU A 17 -14.19 -18.59 15.35
C LEU A 17 -13.90 -19.89 14.60
N GLY A 18 -12.85 -20.60 15.01
CA GLY A 18 -12.38 -21.84 14.38
C GLY A 18 -11.13 -21.65 13.52
N LEU A 19 -10.84 -22.64 12.67
CA LEU A 19 -9.67 -22.61 11.79
C LEU A 19 -10.01 -21.89 10.47
N PRO A 20 -9.45 -20.70 10.21
CA PRO A 20 -9.70 -20.00 8.96
C PRO A 20 -8.99 -20.74 7.82
N SER A 21 -9.76 -21.19 6.84
CA SER A 21 -9.27 -21.98 5.71
C SER A 21 -9.00 -21.11 4.48
N ASN A 22 -9.66 -19.94 4.38
CA ASN A 22 -9.53 -19.01 3.25
C ASN A 22 -8.94 -17.66 3.66
N LEU A 23 -8.47 -17.54 4.90
CA LEU A 23 -7.72 -16.38 5.37
C LEU A 23 -6.28 -16.77 5.68
N LYS A 24 -5.37 -15.86 5.40
CA LYS A 24 -3.97 -15.93 5.78
C LYS A 24 -3.66 -14.86 6.82
N LEU A 25 -3.17 -15.28 7.98
CA LEU A 25 -2.60 -14.34 8.96
C LEU A 25 -1.33 -13.74 8.38
N THR A 26 -1.26 -12.42 8.36
CA THR A 26 -0.14 -11.67 7.81
C THR A 26 0.39 -10.72 8.89
N THR A 27 1.71 -10.71 9.06
CA THR A 27 2.41 -9.78 9.96
C THR A 27 2.96 -8.62 9.14
N ILE A 28 2.57 -7.41 9.49
CA ILE A 28 2.96 -6.17 8.81
C ILE A 28 3.95 -5.41 9.69
N PRO A 29 5.20 -5.20 9.22
CA PRO A 29 6.17 -4.45 9.99
C PRO A 29 5.77 -2.97 10.09
N ILE A 30 6.03 -2.38 11.25
CA ILE A 30 6.00 -0.94 11.48
C ILE A 30 7.43 -0.40 11.52
N ASP A 31 8.31 -1.08 12.25
CA ASP A 31 9.74 -0.81 12.31
C ASP A 31 10.53 -2.13 12.53
N ALA A 32 11.80 -2.03 12.93
CA ALA A 32 12.67 -3.18 13.17
C ALA A 32 12.26 -4.07 14.36
N TYR A 33 11.39 -3.57 15.24
CA TYR A 33 11.03 -4.21 16.52
C TYR A 33 9.52 -4.40 16.69
N THR A 34 8.70 -3.70 15.91
CA THR A 34 7.25 -3.70 16.05
C THR A 34 6.54 -4.03 14.74
N CYS A 35 5.42 -4.72 14.89
CA CYS A 35 4.55 -5.14 13.80
C CYS A 35 3.10 -5.19 14.28
N PHE A 36 2.17 -5.31 13.35
CA PHE A 36 0.80 -5.70 13.64
C PHE A 36 0.35 -6.82 12.72
N GLU A 37 -0.66 -7.56 13.16
CA GLU A 37 -1.23 -8.68 12.42
C GLU A 37 -2.58 -8.31 11.83
N LEU A 38 -2.89 -8.91 10.70
CA LEU A 38 -4.22 -8.90 10.10
C LEU A 38 -4.50 -10.20 9.33
N TRP A 39 -5.77 -10.51 9.19
CA TRP A 39 -6.23 -11.57 8.30
C TRP A 39 -6.45 -11.04 6.90
N MET A 40 -5.88 -11.72 5.90
CA MET A 40 -6.04 -11.37 4.48
C MET A 40 -6.75 -12.52 3.75
N PRO A 41 -7.73 -12.25 2.88
CA PRO A 41 -8.28 -13.26 1.98
C PRO A 41 -7.19 -13.90 1.13
N THR A 42 -7.24 -15.22 0.96
CA THR A 42 -6.41 -15.91 -0.04
C THR A 42 -6.91 -15.60 -1.45
N ALA A 43 -5.99 -15.51 -2.41
CA ALA A 43 -6.34 -15.24 -3.80
C ALA A 43 -7.33 -16.31 -4.32
N ASN A 44 -8.46 -15.86 -4.85
CA ASN A 44 -9.55 -16.71 -5.37
C ASN A 44 -10.26 -17.59 -4.32
N GLY A 45 -10.00 -17.40 -3.03
CA GLY A 45 -10.69 -18.10 -1.95
C GLY A 45 -12.14 -17.65 -1.82
N THR A 46 -13.06 -18.59 -1.58
CA THR A 46 -14.42 -18.26 -1.14
C THR A 46 -14.42 -18.21 0.37
N LEU A 47 -14.71 -17.05 0.94
CA LEU A 47 -14.77 -16.86 2.38
C LEU A 47 -16.03 -17.52 2.95
N LEU A 48 -15.88 -18.20 4.08
CA LEU A 48 -17.00 -18.62 4.89
C LEU A 48 -17.69 -17.38 5.54
N PRO A 49 -18.96 -17.47 5.94
CA PRO A 49 -19.65 -16.38 6.62
C PRO A 49 -18.90 -15.88 7.86
N GLU A 50 -18.31 -16.77 8.64
CA GLU A 50 -17.57 -16.45 9.86
C GLU A 50 -16.26 -15.70 9.53
N GLU A 51 -15.60 -16.08 8.44
CA GLU A 51 -14.40 -15.40 7.94
C GLU A 51 -14.73 -14.00 7.42
N ALA A 52 -15.83 -13.85 6.68
CA ALA A 52 -16.31 -12.55 6.21
C ALA A 52 -16.69 -11.62 7.38
N MET A 53 -17.34 -12.17 8.41
CA MET A 53 -17.67 -11.44 9.63
C MET A 53 -16.42 -11.03 10.42
N LEU A 54 -15.40 -11.89 10.48
CA LEU A 54 -14.12 -11.57 11.12
C LEU A 54 -13.47 -10.34 10.45
N LEU A 55 -13.39 -10.35 9.11
CA LEU A 55 -12.81 -9.22 8.36
C LEU A 55 -13.59 -7.92 8.55
N ARG A 56 -14.93 -7.98 8.53
CA ARG A 56 -15.80 -6.81 8.80
C ARG A 56 -15.62 -6.29 10.22
N GLY A 57 -15.55 -7.19 11.20
CA GLY A 57 -15.36 -6.84 12.60
C GLY A 57 -14.01 -6.19 12.88
N ASP A 58 -12.98 -6.57 12.14
CA ASP A 58 -11.61 -6.05 12.30
C ASP A 58 -11.39 -4.68 11.63
N ARG A 59 -12.31 -4.24 10.76
CA ARG A 59 -12.19 -3.00 9.98
C ARG A 59 -11.88 -1.79 10.86
N ALA A 60 -12.57 -1.62 12.00
CA ALA A 60 -12.38 -0.46 12.86
C ALA A 60 -10.96 -0.39 13.45
N ARG A 61 -10.42 -1.53 13.91
CA ARG A 61 -9.03 -1.62 14.41
C ARG A 61 -8.03 -1.23 13.31
N LEU A 62 -8.23 -1.74 12.10
CA LEU A 62 -7.36 -1.42 10.97
C LEU A 62 -7.48 0.05 10.54
N GLU A 63 -8.65 0.67 10.62
CA GLU A 63 -8.80 2.12 10.40
C GLU A 63 -8.03 2.94 11.43
N ASP A 64 -8.04 2.55 12.72
CA ASP A 64 -7.28 3.24 13.77
C ASP A 64 -5.77 3.14 13.55
N ILE A 65 -5.28 1.97 13.10
CA ILE A 65 -3.88 1.78 12.72
C ILE A 65 -3.52 2.65 11.51
N CYS A 66 -4.35 2.64 10.46
CA CYS A 66 -4.16 3.47 9.28
C CYS A 66 -4.18 4.96 9.62
N ALA A 67 -5.06 5.39 10.55
CA ALA A 67 -5.14 6.76 11.02
C ALA A 67 -3.85 7.21 11.71
N LYS A 68 -3.29 6.40 12.61
CA LYS A 68 -2.00 6.68 13.26
C LYS A 68 -0.86 6.79 12.26
N LEU A 69 -0.75 5.82 11.34
CA LEU A 69 0.30 5.84 10.31
C LEU A 69 0.17 7.05 9.39
N THR A 70 -1.06 7.38 9.00
CA THR A 70 -1.36 8.54 8.14
C THR A 70 -1.03 9.86 8.83
N ASP A 71 -1.39 10.02 10.11
CA ASP A 71 -1.07 11.23 10.89
C ASP A 71 0.45 11.46 10.92
N PHE A 72 1.22 10.40 11.15
CA PHE A 72 2.68 10.49 11.23
C PHE A 72 3.38 10.69 9.87
N MET A 73 2.99 9.94 8.83
CA MET A 73 3.77 9.88 7.57
C MET A 73 3.10 10.56 6.38
N GLY A 74 1.80 10.80 6.46
CA GLY A 74 0.97 11.22 5.34
C GLY A 74 0.55 10.05 4.47
N ALA A 75 -0.60 10.19 3.83
CA ALA A 75 -1.15 9.21 2.89
C ALA A 75 -1.59 9.86 1.59
N THR A 76 -1.38 9.17 0.47
CA THR A 76 -1.96 9.52 -0.83
C THR A 76 -3.04 8.51 -1.20
N LEU A 77 -3.97 8.93 -2.07
CA LEU A 77 -5.01 8.06 -2.63
C LEU A 77 -4.88 8.07 -4.14
N ALA A 78 -4.74 6.90 -4.73
CA ALA A 78 -4.68 6.72 -6.17
C ALA A 78 -5.79 5.78 -6.63
N SER A 79 -6.30 6.02 -7.84
CA SER A 79 -7.18 5.10 -8.52
C SER A 79 -6.44 4.40 -9.65
N SER A 80 -6.76 3.13 -9.86
CA SER A 80 -6.14 2.29 -10.88
C SER A 80 -6.89 2.29 -12.22
N THR A 81 -8.04 2.96 -12.31
CA THR A 81 -8.78 3.11 -13.57
C THR A 81 -8.21 4.29 -14.37
N ALA A 82 -7.93 4.08 -15.66
CA ALA A 82 -7.26 5.07 -16.49
C ALA A 82 -8.21 6.14 -17.07
N SER A 83 -9.29 6.51 -16.37
CA SER A 83 -10.33 7.37 -16.93
C SER A 83 -10.18 8.82 -16.49
N ASN A 84 -9.86 9.70 -17.45
CA ASN A 84 -9.36 11.06 -17.26
C ASN A 84 -10.32 12.09 -16.63
N HIS A 85 -11.48 11.73 -16.11
CA HIS A 85 -12.42 12.73 -15.63
C HIS A 85 -13.14 12.27 -14.35
N THR A 86 -12.70 12.82 -13.21
CA THR A 86 -13.36 12.75 -11.89
C THR A 86 -13.07 11.52 -11.03
N GLU A 87 -11.82 11.04 -11.01
CA GLU A 87 -11.43 9.97 -10.07
C GLU A 87 -10.98 10.54 -8.72
N PRO A 88 -11.36 9.91 -7.59
CA PRO A 88 -10.93 10.33 -6.26
C PRO A 88 -9.42 10.09 -6.11
N SER A 89 -8.64 11.15 -6.30
CA SER A 89 -7.21 11.13 -6.05
C SER A 89 -6.82 12.18 -5.01
N VAL A 90 -5.90 11.78 -4.14
CA VAL A 90 -5.22 12.66 -3.19
C VAL A 90 -3.75 12.58 -3.58
N GLN A 91 -3.34 13.46 -4.48
CA GLN A 91 -1.98 13.48 -5.04
C GLN A 91 -0.97 14.08 -4.05
N THR A 92 -1.41 15.02 -3.21
CA THR A 92 -0.61 15.55 -2.11
C THR A 92 -0.87 14.73 -0.83
N PRO A 93 0.19 14.29 -0.12
CA PRO A 93 0.00 13.53 1.11
C PRO A 93 -0.88 14.29 2.10
N THR A 94 -1.91 13.63 2.61
CA THR A 94 -2.75 14.13 3.70
C THR A 94 -2.39 13.42 5.00
N HIS A 95 -2.30 14.18 6.09
CA HIS A 95 -2.07 13.64 7.45
C HIS A 95 -3.39 13.34 8.17
N ASN A 96 -4.49 13.18 7.43
CA ASN A 96 -5.81 12.93 8.00
C ASN A 96 -6.50 11.77 7.29
N TRP A 97 -6.56 10.61 7.94
CA TRP A 97 -7.25 9.43 7.41
C TRP A 97 -8.75 9.66 7.16
N GLY A 98 -9.39 10.51 7.95
CA GLY A 98 -10.77 10.93 7.72
C GLY A 98 -10.95 11.65 6.37
N ALA A 99 -9.92 12.32 5.84
CA ALA A 99 -9.98 12.91 4.50
C ALA A 99 -9.94 11.83 3.40
N ILE A 100 -9.13 10.78 3.58
CA ILE A 100 -9.13 9.60 2.69
C ILE A 100 -10.51 8.93 2.70
N ARG A 101 -11.06 8.66 3.89
CA ARG A 101 -12.40 8.08 4.06
C ARG A 101 -13.50 8.92 3.39
N ARG A 102 -13.44 10.24 3.53
CA ARG A 102 -14.39 11.14 2.88
C ARG A 102 -14.30 11.05 1.36
N LYS A 103 -13.09 10.99 0.79
CA LYS A 103 -12.88 10.84 -0.65
C LYS A 103 -13.41 9.52 -1.19
N LEU A 104 -13.22 8.43 -0.46
CA LEU A 104 -13.82 7.14 -0.81
C LEU A 104 -15.36 7.24 -0.80
N TYR A 105 -15.94 7.83 0.24
CA TYR A 105 -17.39 8.01 0.34
C TYR A 105 -17.95 8.90 -0.80
N GLU A 106 -17.30 10.03 -1.09
CA GLU A 106 -17.67 10.93 -2.21
C GLU A 106 -17.64 10.21 -3.56
N ALA A 107 -16.79 9.20 -3.72
CA ALA A 107 -16.70 8.38 -4.92
C ALA A 107 -17.65 7.17 -4.91
N GLY A 108 -18.49 7.01 -3.89
CA GLY A 108 -19.36 5.84 -3.74
C GLY A 108 -18.60 4.54 -3.46
N ALA A 109 -17.36 4.64 -3.00
CA ALA A 109 -16.47 3.52 -2.73
C ALA A 109 -16.60 3.05 -1.27
N ASP A 110 -17.73 2.40 -0.96
CA ASP A 110 -17.91 1.74 0.34
C ASP A 110 -17.17 0.40 0.39
N PHE A 111 -16.66 0.04 1.57
CA PHE A 111 -15.87 -1.17 1.76
C PHE A 111 -16.15 -1.85 3.09
N ASP A 112 -16.10 -3.17 3.07
CA ASP A 112 -16.38 -4.07 4.18
C ASP A 112 -15.15 -4.34 5.04
N ALA A 113 -13.97 -4.39 4.42
CA ALA A 113 -12.71 -4.78 5.08
C ALA A 113 -11.51 -4.02 4.50
N ILE A 114 -10.39 -4.08 5.22
CA ILE A 114 -9.13 -3.43 4.84
C ILE A 114 -8.06 -4.49 4.65
N GLY A 115 -7.34 -4.41 3.54
CA GLY A 115 -6.10 -5.11 3.33
C GLY A 115 -4.91 -4.17 3.49
N VAL A 116 -3.81 -4.70 4.03
CA VAL A 116 -2.56 -3.94 4.18
C VAL A 116 -1.40 -4.79 3.67
N THR A 117 -0.56 -4.17 2.83
CA THR A 117 0.69 -4.76 2.35
C THR A 117 1.85 -3.82 2.66
N TYR A 118 2.91 -4.34 3.27
CA TYR A 118 4.15 -3.56 3.42
C TYR A 118 4.89 -3.47 2.10
N LEU A 119 5.30 -2.26 1.73
CA LEU A 119 6.13 -1.96 0.58
C LEU A 119 7.55 -1.69 1.08
N PRO A 120 8.52 -2.60 0.85
CA PRO A 120 9.90 -2.35 1.23
C PRO A 120 10.52 -1.24 0.38
N GLN A 121 11.57 -0.60 0.91
CA GLN A 121 12.38 0.31 0.12
C GLN A 121 13.07 -0.45 -1.02
N VAL A 122 12.96 0.08 -2.23
CA VAL A 122 13.55 -0.56 -3.43
C VAL A 122 14.28 0.46 -4.30
N ILE A 123 15.36 0.02 -4.94
CA ILE A 123 16.11 0.78 -5.96
C ILE A 123 15.95 0.04 -7.28
N TYR A 124 15.44 0.72 -8.31
CA TYR A 124 15.20 0.10 -9.61
C TYR A 124 15.51 1.05 -10.78
N PRO A 125 15.87 0.52 -11.96
CA PRO A 125 16.08 1.32 -13.15
C PRO A 125 14.74 1.86 -13.66
N SER A 126 14.72 3.09 -14.11
CA SER A 126 13.53 3.83 -14.53
C SER A 126 13.89 4.82 -15.64
N LEU A 127 12.87 5.45 -16.23
CA LEU A 127 13.06 6.61 -17.10
C LEU A 127 12.65 7.85 -16.32
N ASP A 128 13.49 8.89 -16.37
CA ASP A 128 13.12 10.19 -15.84
C ASP A 128 11.94 10.75 -16.64
N GLN A 129 10.82 11.07 -15.98
CA GLN A 129 9.58 11.46 -16.65
C GLN A 129 9.72 12.76 -17.45
N GLU A 130 10.64 13.65 -17.04
CA GLU A 130 10.88 14.91 -17.74
C GLU A 130 11.77 14.75 -18.98
N SER A 131 12.86 13.97 -18.87
CA SER A 131 13.88 13.89 -19.92
C SER A 131 13.83 12.62 -20.76
N GLY A 132 13.09 11.60 -20.34
CA GLY A 132 13.08 10.27 -20.96
C GLY A 132 14.42 9.54 -20.88
N LEU A 133 15.38 10.05 -20.10
CA LEU A 133 16.71 9.45 -19.97
C LEU A 133 16.72 8.32 -18.95
N PRO A 134 17.64 7.34 -19.10
CA PRO A 134 17.86 6.32 -18.08
C PRO A 134 18.17 6.94 -16.72
N ALA A 135 17.48 6.46 -15.70
CA ALA A 135 17.60 6.93 -14.33
C ALA A 135 17.50 5.77 -13.34
N TRP A 136 17.97 6.00 -12.12
CA TRP A 136 17.69 5.12 -10.99
C TRP A 136 16.70 5.80 -10.07
N THR A 137 15.65 5.08 -9.69
CA THR A 137 14.67 5.55 -8.71
C THR A 137 14.81 4.78 -7.41
N LEU A 138 14.93 5.52 -6.32
CA LEU A 138 14.78 5.04 -4.96
C LEU A 138 13.34 5.28 -4.53
N GLN A 139 12.56 4.21 -4.37
CA GLN A 139 11.22 4.27 -3.79
C GLN A 139 11.32 4.02 -2.28
N GLN A 140 10.71 4.92 -1.51
CA GLN A 140 10.66 4.83 -0.05
C GLN A 140 9.80 3.65 0.40
N SER A 141 10.09 3.11 1.59
CA SER A 141 9.21 2.13 2.23
C SER A 141 7.89 2.75 2.67
N GLY A 142 6.85 1.93 2.74
CA GLY A 142 5.54 2.36 3.22
C GLY A 142 4.55 1.22 3.28
N TRP A 143 3.27 1.55 3.31
CA TRP A 143 2.17 0.59 3.32
C TRP A 143 1.19 0.91 2.21
N SER A 144 0.78 -0.13 1.49
CA SER A 144 -0.32 -0.09 0.54
C SER A 144 -1.58 -0.61 1.22
N ILE A 145 -2.62 0.21 1.23
CA ILE A 145 -3.91 -0.08 1.82
C ILE A 145 -4.91 -0.36 0.68
N SER A 146 -5.48 -1.55 0.68
CA SER A 146 -6.55 -1.94 -0.23
C SER A 146 -7.89 -1.96 0.50
N PHE A 147 -8.92 -1.50 -0.20
CA PHE A 147 -10.29 -1.48 0.32
C PHE A 147 -11.06 -2.64 -0.28
N LEU A 148 -11.60 -3.52 0.56
CA LEU A 148 -12.21 -4.78 0.12
C LEU A 148 -13.72 -4.73 0.29
N THR A 149 -14.43 -5.17 -0.75
CA THR A 149 -15.87 -5.41 -0.72
C THR A 149 -16.13 -6.91 -0.64
N LEU A 150 -17.11 -7.31 0.17
CA LEU A 150 -17.47 -8.71 0.41
C LEU A 150 -18.84 -8.99 -0.18
N HIS A 151 -18.85 -9.61 -1.36
CA HIS A 151 -20.08 -9.94 -2.07
C HIS A 151 -20.58 -11.34 -1.68
N PRO A 152 -21.86 -11.49 -1.27
CA PRO A 152 -22.42 -12.80 -1.02
C PRO A 152 -22.50 -13.61 -2.33
N ILE A 153 -22.14 -14.89 -2.24
CA ILE A 153 -22.25 -15.89 -3.32
C ILE A 153 -22.93 -17.15 -2.77
N ALA A 154 -23.28 -18.09 -3.64
CA ALA A 154 -24.05 -19.28 -3.26
C ALA A 154 -23.44 -20.09 -2.09
N THR A 155 -22.12 -20.10 -1.95
CA THR A 155 -21.38 -20.91 -0.97
C THR A 155 -20.63 -20.08 0.08
N GLY A 156 -20.89 -18.78 0.19
CA GLY A 156 -20.18 -17.90 1.12
C GLY A 156 -20.05 -16.47 0.61
N PHE A 157 -18.84 -15.91 0.68
CA PHE A 157 -18.53 -14.55 0.23
C PHE A 157 -17.31 -14.55 -0.69
N ARG A 158 -17.33 -13.66 -1.69
CA ARG A 158 -16.15 -13.32 -2.49
C ARG A 158 -15.65 -11.95 -2.06
N SER A 159 -14.34 -11.81 -1.87
CA SER A 159 -13.69 -10.53 -1.63
C SER A 159 -13.18 -9.93 -2.94
N ASP A 160 -13.63 -8.72 -3.28
CA ASP A 160 -13.18 -7.97 -4.44
C ASP A 160 -12.56 -6.64 -3.95
N ALA A 161 -11.34 -6.33 -4.41
CA ALA A 161 -10.67 -5.08 -4.07
C ALA A 161 -11.19 -3.93 -4.94
N LEU A 162 -11.50 -2.80 -4.32
CA LEU A 162 -11.86 -1.58 -5.03
C LEU A 162 -10.68 -1.09 -5.87
N PRO A 163 -10.92 -0.39 -7.01
CA PRO A 163 -9.88 0.18 -7.85
C PRO A 163 -9.29 1.47 -7.24
N LEU A 164 -9.11 1.46 -5.92
CA LEU A 164 -8.63 2.56 -5.11
C LEU A 164 -7.64 2.02 -4.10
N THR A 165 -6.48 2.65 -4.02
CA THR A 165 -5.39 2.26 -3.13
C THR A 165 -4.89 3.49 -2.40
N ALA A 166 -4.83 3.42 -1.08
CA ALA A 166 -4.13 4.42 -0.29
C ALA A 166 -2.70 3.97 -0.05
N THR A 167 -1.74 4.88 -0.23
CA THR A 167 -0.32 4.62 0.08
C THR A 167 0.09 5.52 1.22
N ILE A 168 0.54 4.90 2.32
CA ILE A 168 1.07 5.60 3.49
C ILE A 168 2.60 5.49 3.43
N ALA A 169 3.28 6.61 3.18
CA ALA A 169 4.73 6.64 3.05
C ALA A 169 5.24 8.06 3.32
N PHE A 170 6.44 8.18 3.87
CA PHE A 170 7.07 9.47 4.12
C PHE A 170 8.00 9.84 2.95
N GLY A 171 7.89 11.08 2.50
CA GLY A 171 8.72 11.63 1.45
C GLY A 171 8.32 11.18 0.04
N GLN A 172 9.08 11.66 -0.94
CA GLN A 172 8.90 11.31 -2.35
C GLN A 172 10.02 10.36 -2.79
N SER A 173 9.72 9.54 -3.80
CA SER A 173 10.75 8.75 -4.48
C SER A 173 11.81 9.69 -5.06
N ILE A 174 13.07 9.27 -4.97
CA ILE A 174 14.21 10.05 -5.47
C ILE A 174 14.67 9.43 -6.79
N THR A 175 14.54 10.18 -7.87
CA THR A 175 15.03 9.77 -9.19
C THR A 175 16.32 10.51 -9.52
N LYS A 176 17.39 9.77 -9.79
CA LYS A 176 18.68 10.33 -10.24
C LYS A 176 18.96 9.89 -11.67
N ARG A 177 19.12 10.88 -12.55
CA ARG A 177 19.53 10.67 -13.95
C ARG A 177 20.93 10.07 -14.00
N LEU A 178 21.13 9.11 -14.90
CA LEU A 178 22.46 8.66 -15.24
C LEU A 178 23.07 9.68 -16.20
N GLN A 179 24.15 10.35 -15.79
CA GLN A 179 24.94 11.12 -16.74
C GLN A 179 25.55 10.14 -17.75
N ALA A 180 25.41 10.45 -19.03
CA ALA A 180 26.17 9.76 -20.06
C ALA A 180 27.65 9.98 -19.76
N VAL A 181 28.38 8.92 -19.42
CA VAL A 181 29.84 8.99 -19.36
C VAL A 181 30.30 9.27 -20.80
N PRO A 182 30.98 10.40 -21.08
CA PRO A 182 31.52 10.61 -22.41
C PRO A 182 32.52 9.49 -22.67
N VAL A 183 32.24 8.67 -23.69
CA VAL A 183 33.20 7.71 -24.20
C VAL A 183 34.38 8.52 -24.73
N VAL A 184 35.47 8.58 -23.97
CA VAL A 184 36.73 9.10 -24.47
C VAL A 184 37.20 8.11 -25.52
N THR A 185 36.91 8.38 -26.79
CA THR A 185 37.58 7.72 -27.91
C THR A 185 39.06 8.08 -27.82
N SER A 186 39.86 7.16 -27.29
CA SER A 186 41.31 7.20 -27.41
C SER A 186 41.66 7.20 -28.90
N GLN A 187 41.91 8.38 -29.48
CA GLN A 187 42.58 8.48 -30.76
C GLN A 187 43.99 7.95 -30.56
N THR A 188 44.25 6.75 -31.09
CA THR A 188 45.59 6.21 -31.25
C THR A 188 46.42 7.17 -32.08
N CYS A 189 47.44 7.75 -31.46
CA CYS A 189 48.46 8.54 -32.12
C CYS A 189 49.07 7.72 -33.27
N LEU A 190 48.94 8.24 -34.49
CA LEU A 190 49.80 7.94 -35.62
C LEU A 190 51.26 8.11 -35.18
N HIS A 191 52.06 7.06 -35.31
CA HIS A 191 53.52 7.18 -35.40
C HIS A 191 53.94 6.70 -36.77
N GLY A 192 54.45 7.65 -37.55
CA GLY A 192 55.05 7.41 -38.84
C GLY A 192 56.34 6.59 -38.73
N ARG A 193 56.62 5.91 -39.83
CA ARG A 193 57.96 5.61 -40.31
C ARG A 193 57.94 5.76 -41.82
#